data_AF-A0AAC9MX52-F1
#
_entry.id   AF-A0AAC9MX52-F1
#
_cell.length_a   1.000
_cell.length_b   1.000
_cell.length_c   1.000
_cell.angle_alpha   90.00
_cell.angle_beta   90.00
_cell.angle_gamma   90.00
#
_symmetry.space_group_name_H-M   'P 1'
#
loop_
_entity.id
_entity.type
_entity.pdbx_description
1 polymer ?
#
loop_
_entity_poly.entity_id
_entity_poly.type
_entity_poly.pdbx_seq_one_letter_code
_entity_poly.pdbx_strand_id
1 'polypeptide(L)'
;MSVAEVVERLRAAYILAGEARAACAVADRAIDDATEIFDAATRTSIWPQVPKIRGHGDAAAEDVRLAAAALTEAQRIMEGYCWNIAGHGLGAVAPLEAELRASSTDSSPTESPQTDAAGIEPTAQYAEWAAELEQTGADIDRTKVVRMIRLRDGRIAWLERGHPRKGLDHILEKQKRDAFEGTGVPREKIVELVFAAIEHGVVVGYSGRNRPVYEVVFDGETRRVAITIADDGGIIGAHPIPAKRKIRPNPHRR
;
A
#
# COMPACT_ATOMS: atom_id res chain seq x y z
N MET A 1 -15.64 -11.14 19.29
CA MET A 1 -14.22 -10.83 19.51
C MET A 1 -14.13 -9.38 19.90
N SER A 2 -13.56 -9.07 21.06
CA SER A 2 -13.48 -7.69 21.55
C SER A 2 -12.32 -6.93 20.87
N VAL A 3 -12.34 -5.59 20.91
CA VAL A 3 -11.21 -4.77 20.43
C VAL A 3 -9.93 -5.14 21.18
N ALA A 4 -10.01 -5.46 22.48
CA ALA A 4 -8.88 -5.90 23.28
C ALA A 4 -8.29 -7.23 22.78
N GLU A 5 -9.12 -8.21 22.43
CA GLU A 5 -8.63 -9.48 21.86
C GLU A 5 -7.92 -9.26 20.51
N VAL A 6 -8.44 -8.36 19.66
CA VAL A 6 -7.80 -8.02 18.38
C VAL A 6 -6.42 -7.39 18.61
N VAL A 7 -6.34 -6.41 19.52
CA VAL A 7 -5.07 -5.74 19.87
C VAL A 7 -4.03 -6.71 20.41
N GLU A 8 -4.42 -7.64 21.29
CA GLU A 8 -3.51 -8.67 21.82
C GLU A 8 -2.98 -9.59 20.71
N ARG A 9 -3.83 -10.01 19.77
CA ARG A 9 -3.37 -10.84 18.64
C ARG A 9 -2.43 -10.08 17.71
N LEU A 10 -2.67 -8.79 17.49
CA LEU A 10 -1.77 -7.93 16.71
C LEU A 10 -0.44 -7.70 17.42
N ARG A 11 -0.44 -7.54 18.74
CA ARG A 11 0.78 -7.44 19.54
C ARG A 11 1.63 -8.71 19.41
N ALA A 12 1.02 -9.88 19.52
CA ALA A 12 1.71 -11.15 19.32
C ALA A 12 2.32 -11.27 17.90
N ALA A 13 1.54 -10.89 16.86
CA ALA A 13 2.03 -10.88 15.48
C ALA A 13 3.18 -9.89 15.26
N TYR A 14 3.13 -8.71 15.89
CA TYR A 14 4.16 -7.69 15.81
C TYR A 14 5.48 -8.16 16.41
N ILE A 15 5.44 -8.86 17.55
CA ILE A 15 6.62 -9.44 18.20
C ILE A 15 7.25 -10.51 17.30
N LEU A 16 6.45 -11.44 16.78
CA LEU A 16 6.92 -12.49 15.86
C LEU A 16 7.57 -11.93 14.60
N ALA A 17 6.99 -10.87 14.02
CA ALA A 17 7.59 -10.19 12.87
C ALA A 17 8.94 -9.54 13.22
N GLY A 18 9.08 -9.01 14.43
CA GLY A 18 10.33 -8.47 14.95
C GLY A 18 11.42 -9.55 15.13
N GLU A 19 11.06 -10.71 15.68
CA GLU A 19 11.95 -11.86 15.82
C GLU A 19 12.42 -12.37 14.45
N ALA A 20 11.50 -12.53 13.50
CA ALA A 20 11.84 -12.93 12.14
C ALA A 20 12.79 -11.94 11.47
N ARG A 21 12.59 -10.63 11.68
CA ARG A 21 13.46 -9.59 11.13
C ARG A 21 14.86 -9.64 11.74
N ALA A 22 14.96 -9.88 13.05
CA ALA A 22 16.24 -10.07 13.71
C ALA A 22 16.98 -11.30 13.17
N ALA A 23 16.26 -12.39 12.91
CA ALA A 23 16.82 -13.58 12.27
C ALA A 23 17.33 -13.30 10.84
N CYS A 24 16.59 -12.52 10.03
CA CYS A 24 17.09 -12.08 8.72
C CYS A 24 18.39 -11.28 8.83
N ALA A 25 18.52 -10.38 9.81
CA ALA A 25 19.75 -9.61 10.01
C ALA A 25 20.94 -10.45 10.49
N VAL A 26 20.69 -11.61 11.11
CA VAL A 26 21.74 -12.59 11.43
C VAL A 26 22.14 -13.37 10.18
N ALA A 27 21.17 -13.79 9.37
CA ALA A 27 21.42 -14.51 8.12
C ALA A 27 22.20 -13.65 7.10
N ASP A 28 21.83 -12.37 6.95
CA ASP A 28 22.51 -11.42 6.05
C ASP A 28 24.01 -11.31 6.39
N ARG A 29 24.34 -11.09 7.67
CA ARG A 29 25.72 -11.07 8.15
C ARG A 29 26.48 -12.37 7.89
N ALA A 30 25.83 -13.52 8.10
CA ALA A 30 26.45 -14.81 7.83
C ALA A 30 26.74 -15.02 6.33
N ILE A 31 25.89 -14.49 5.44
CA ILE A 31 26.10 -14.53 3.99
C ILE A 31 27.24 -13.59 3.59
N ASP A 32 27.30 -12.39 4.15
CA ASP A 32 28.39 -11.44 3.91
C ASP A 32 29.74 -12.02 4.35
N ASP A 33 29.83 -12.58 5.57
CA ASP A 33 31.03 -13.23 6.09
C ASP A 33 31.47 -14.39 5.18
N ALA A 34 30.52 -15.23 4.73
CA ALA A 34 30.82 -16.33 3.81
C ALA A 34 31.30 -15.84 2.44
N THR A 35 30.73 -14.74 1.94
CA THR A 35 31.12 -14.12 0.68
C THR A 35 32.53 -13.54 0.77
N GLU A 36 32.88 -12.89 1.88
CA GLU A 36 34.23 -12.37 2.13
C GLU A 36 35.27 -13.51 2.18
N ILE A 37 34.96 -14.61 2.88
CA ILE A 37 35.82 -15.80 2.93
C ILE A 37 36.00 -16.39 1.53
N PHE A 38 34.92 -16.54 0.77
CA PHE A 38 34.97 -17.06 -0.60
C PHE A 38 35.82 -16.17 -1.51
N ASP A 39 35.64 -14.85 -1.42
CA ASP A 39 36.38 -13.87 -2.21
C ASP A 39 37.87 -13.87 -1.88
N ALA A 40 38.21 -13.97 -0.60
CA ALA A 40 39.59 -14.10 -0.16
C ALA A 40 40.25 -15.39 -0.68
N ALA A 41 39.52 -16.51 -0.66
CA ALA A 41 40.00 -17.80 -1.13
C ALA A 41 40.11 -17.90 -2.66
N THR A 42 39.30 -17.12 -3.39
CA THR A 42 39.22 -17.19 -4.86
C THR A 42 39.88 -16.01 -5.58
N ARG A 43 40.58 -15.13 -4.85
CA ARG A 43 41.17 -13.89 -5.36
C ARG A 43 42.05 -14.05 -6.61
N THR A 44 42.79 -15.15 -6.72
CA THR A 44 43.68 -15.46 -7.86
C THR A 44 43.14 -16.59 -8.73
N SER A 45 41.88 -16.99 -8.54
CA SER A 45 41.28 -18.10 -9.27
C SER A 45 40.99 -17.68 -10.71
N ILE A 46 41.42 -18.52 -11.66
CA ILE A 46 41.12 -18.37 -13.09
C ILE A 46 39.89 -19.18 -13.52
N TRP A 47 39.22 -19.84 -12.58
CA TRP A 47 38.09 -20.70 -12.88
C TRP A 47 36.85 -19.86 -13.28
N PRO A 48 36.25 -20.13 -14.45
CA PRO A 48 35.16 -19.30 -14.98
C PRO A 48 33.87 -19.37 -14.16
N GLN A 49 33.72 -20.36 -13.27
CA GLN A 49 32.56 -20.47 -12.38
C GLN A 49 32.59 -19.56 -11.16
N VAL A 50 33.75 -18.97 -10.79
CA VAL A 50 33.87 -18.14 -9.58
C VAL A 50 32.91 -16.94 -9.59
N PRO A 51 32.79 -16.15 -10.68
CA PRO A 51 31.81 -15.07 -10.75
C PRO A 51 30.36 -15.55 -10.59
N LYS A 52 30.04 -16.73 -11.13
CA LYS A 52 28.69 -17.31 -11.00
C LYS A 52 28.39 -17.69 -9.55
N ILE A 53 29.35 -18.29 -8.85
CA ILE A 53 29.20 -18.67 -7.44
C ILE A 53 29.06 -17.42 -6.56
N ARG A 54 29.86 -16.38 -6.80
CA ARG A 54 29.72 -15.08 -6.14
C ARG A 54 28.31 -14.50 -6.32
N GLY A 55 27.80 -14.52 -7.54
CA GLY A 55 26.45 -14.03 -7.84
C GLY A 55 25.33 -14.79 -7.09
N HIS A 56 25.56 -16.03 -6.67
CA HIS A 56 24.61 -16.74 -5.81
C HIS A 56 24.61 -16.19 -4.37
N GLY A 57 25.76 -15.79 -3.84
CA GLY A 57 25.87 -15.13 -2.53
C GLY A 57 25.17 -13.78 -2.53
N ASP A 58 25.45 -12.95 -3.54
CA ASP A 58 24.83 -11.63 -3.70
C ASP A 58 23.29 -11.71 -3.77
N ALA A 59 22.78 -12.63 -4.60
CA ALA A 59 21.34 -12.85 -4.73
C ALA A 59 20.69 -13.34 -3.42
N ALA A 60 21.37 -14.23 -2.68
CA ALA A 60 20.87 -14.71 -1.40
C ALA A 60 20.81 -13.58 -0.35
N ALA A 61 21.84 -12.73 -0.29
CA ALA A 61 21.86 -11.56 0.60
C ALA A 61 20.76 -10.55 0.24
N GLU A 62 20.54 -10.30 -1.06
CA GLU A 62 19.46 -9.43 -1.53
C GLU A 62 18.08 -9.95 -1.10
N ASP A 63 17.80 -11.24 -1.30
CA ASP A 63 16.53 -11.86 -0.91
C ASP A 63 16.29 -11.77 0.61
N VAL A 64 17.32 -12.01 1.43
CA VAL A 64 17.23 -11.90 2.90
C VAL A 64 16.94 -10.46 3.33
N ARG A 65 17.58 -9.48 2.70
CA ARG A 65 17.33 -8.05 2.96
C ARG A 65 15.93 -7.62 2.54
N LEU A 66 15.43 -8.12 1.41
CA LEU A 66 14.05 -7.90 0.97
C LEU A 66 13.03 -8.49 1.96
N ALA A 67 13.30 -9.68 2.50
CA ALA A 67 12.45 -10.28 3.53
C ALA A 67 12.43 -9.43 4.82
N ALA A 68 13.58 -8.93 5.27
CA ALA A 68 13.68 -8.05 6.44
C ALA A 68 12.91 -6.72 6.24
N ALA A 69 12.98 -6.15 5.04
CA ALA A 69 12.22 -4.94 4.69
C ALA A 69 10.71 -5.21 4.70
N ALA A 70 10.26 -6.35 4.15
CA ALA A 70 8.85 -6.74 4.18
C ALA A 70 8.31 -6.95 5.60
N LEU A 71 9.12 -7.53 6.50
CA LEU A 71 8.77 -7.71 7.91
C LEU A 71 8.66 -6.37 8.65
N THR A 72 9.56 -5.42 8.35
CA THR A 72 9.48 -4.05 8.88
C THR A 72 8.18 -3.37 8.47
N GLU A 73 7.80 -3.50 7.20
CA GLU A 73 6.55 -2.93 6.70
C GLU A 73 5.32 -3.59 7.34
N ALA A 74 5.34 -4.91 7.54
CA ALA A 74 4.28 -5.62 8.25
C ALA A 74 4.10 -5.11 9.69
N GLN A 75 5.20 -4.86 10.42
CA GLN A 75 5.17 -4.29 11.77
C GLN A 75 4.53 -2.89 11.78
N ARG A 76 4.90 -2.04 10.81
CA ARG A 76 4.33 -0.69 10.63
C ARG A 76 2.83 -0.72 10.36
N ILE A 77 2.37 -1.68 9.54
CA ILE A 77 0.94 -1.90 9.26
C ILE A 77 0.20 -2.30 10.54
N MET A 78 0.76 -3.21 11.35
CA MET A 78 0.15 -3.63 12.62
C MET A 78 0.05 -2.49 13.63
N GLU A 79 1.08 -1.65 13.74
CA GLU A 79 1.05 -0.43 14.57
C GLU A 79 -0.05 0.54 14.14
N GLY A 80 -0.15 0.81 12.83
CA GLY A 80 -1.19 1.68 12.28
C GLY A 80 -2.58 1.13 12.53
N TYR A 81 -2.76 -0.20 12.41
CA TYR A 81 -4.04 -0.83 12.72
C TYR A 81 -4.43 -0.64 14.20
N CYS A 82 -3.50 -0.85 15.13
CA CYS A 82 -3.76 -0.62 16.55
C CYS A 82 -4.08 0.84 16.88
N TRP A 83 -3.38 1.79 16.24
CA TRP A 83 -3.67 3.22 16.42
C TRP A 83 -5.12 3.55 16.03
N ASN A 84 -5.61 2.99 14.93
CA ASN A 84 -6.97 3.25 14.43
C ASN A 84 -8.08 2.63 15.29
N ILE A 85 -7.84 1.49 15.95
CA ILE A 85 -8.89 0.80 16.74
C ILE A 85 -8.83 1.11 18.24
N ALA A 86 -7.65 1.40 18.77
CA ALA A 86 -7.42 1.58 20.20
C ALA A 86 -6.94 2.98 20.59
N GLY A 87 -6.65 3.85 19.60
CA GLY A 87 -6.13 5.20 19.84
C GLY A 87 -4.68 5.25 20.34
N HIS A 88 -4.00 4.11 20.41
CA HIS A 88 -2.60 4.00 20.81
C HIS A 88 -1.87 2.90 20.04
N GLY A 89 -0.55 3.03 19.90
CA GLY A 89 0.31 2.10 19.17
C GLY A 89 0.64 0.84 19.96
N LEU A 90 1.23 -0.14 19.28
CA LEU A 90 1.69 -1.39 19.90
C LEU A 90 2.96 -1.23 20.75
N GLY A 91 3.71 -0.14 20.54
CA GLY A 91 4.97 0.15 21.23
C GLY A 91 4.83 0.78 22.63
N ALA A 92 3.63 1.13 23.08
CA ALA A 92 3.41 1.62 24.44
C ALA A 92 3.30 0.44 25.41
N VAL A 93 4.42 0.10 26.04
CA VAL A 93 4.40 -0.53 27.36
C VAL A 93 4.23 0.60 28.37
N ALA A 94 3.03 0.81 28.87
CA ALA A 94 2.79 1.51 30.13
C ALA A 94 1.66 0.78 30.89
N PRO A 95 1.74 0.75 32.23
CA PRO A 95 1.21 -0.34 33.02
C PRO A 95 -0.30 -0.30 33.16
N LEU A 96 -0.85 -1.50 33.31
CA LEU A 96 -2.13 -1.76 33.96
C LEU A 96 -2.26 -0.91 35.24
N GLU A 97 -3.20 0.02 35.26
CA GLU A 97 -4.11 0.41 36.37
C GLU A 97 -4.53 1.89 36.31
N ALA A 98 -5.83 2.10 36.58
CA ALA A 98 -6.56 3.36 36.80
C ALA A 98 -6.96 4.13 35.51
N GLU A 99 -8.24 4.42 35.19
CA GLU A 99 -9.41 4.58 36.04
C GLU A 99 -10.70 4.08 35.35
N LEU A 100 -11.27 3.01 35.89
CA LEU A 100 -12.71 2.89 36.03
C LEU A 100 -13.15 3.93 37.08
N ARG A 101 -13.84 5.00 36.66
CA ARG A 101 -14.98 5.69 37.34
C ARG A 101 -15.00 7.19 37.05
N ALA A 102 -15.88 7.59 36.14
CA ALA A 102 -16.95 8.55 36.40
C ALA A 102 -18.00 8.38 35.29
N SER A 103 -18.99 7.51 35.52
CA SER A 103 -20.39 7.90 35.76
C SER A 103 -21.00 8.64 34.56
N SER A 104 -21.61 7.92 33.62
CA SER A 104 -23.07 7.66 33.63
C SER A 104 -23.92 8.93 33.52
N THR A 105 -24.25 9.31 32.29
CA THR A 105 -25.59 9.83 31.95
C THR A 105 -25.96 9.36 30.55
N ASP A 106 -26.80 8.33 30.56
CA ASP A 106 -27.90 8.03 29.64
C ASP A 106 -28.19 9.04 28.52
N SER A 107 -28.15 8.56 27.27
CA SER A 107 -29.25 8.71 26.29
C SER A 107 -28.79 8.17 24.92
N SER A 108 -29.32 7.02 24.52
CA SER A 108 -29.56 6.69 23.10
C SER A 108 -30.80 7.49 22.61
N PRO A 109 -31.12 7.62 21.30
CA PRO A 109 -30.70 6.71 20.22
C PRO A 109 -30.39 7.33 18.85
N THR A 110 -29.92 6.46 17.94
CA THR A 110 -30.09 6.52 16.47
C THR A 110 -29.43 7.68 15.73
N GLU A 111 -28.42 7.39 14.90
CA GLU A 111 -28.52 7.54 13.44
C GLU A 111 -27.25 6.99 12.77
N SER A 112 -27.43 6.04 11.84
CA SER A 112 -26.41 5.68 10.87
C SER A 112 -26.25 6.83 9.87
N PRO A 113 -25.05 7.37 9.60
CA PRO A 113 -24.89 8.23 8.44
C PRO A 113 -24.67 7.35 7.21
N GLN A 114 -25.72 7.20 6.41
CA GLN A 114 -25.57 6.99 4.98
C GLN A 114 -24.82 8.21 4.43
N THR A 115 -23.63 8.00 3.87
CA THR A 115 -22.91 9.11 3.24
C THR A 115 -23.27 9.15 1.77
N ASP A 116 -24.21 10.05 1.49
CA ASP A 116 -24.62 10.45 0.15
C ASP A 116 -23.45 11.02 -0.66
N ALA A 117 -23.45 10.67 -1.94
CA ALA A 117 -22.56 11.20 -2.96
C ALA A 117 -22.96 12.64 -3.31
N ALA A 118 -22.28 13.65 -2.76
CA ALA A 118 -22.21 14.99 -3.33
C ALA A 118 -21.11 15.84 -2.66
N GLY A 119 -20.11 16.28 -3.43
CA GLY A 119 -19.20 17.38 -3.08
C GLY A 119 -18.32 17.17 -1.84
N ILE A 120 -17.20 16.45 -2.01
CA ILE A 120 -16.18 16.37 -0.94
C ILE A 120 -15.40 17.69 -0.93
N GLU A 121 -15.84 18.62 -0.07
CA GLU A 121 -15.01 19.74 0.40
C GLU A 121 -13.70 19.18 0.99
N PRO A 122 -12.55 19.84 0.80
CA PRO A 122 -11.28 19.34 1.32
C PRO A 122 -11.34 19.24 2.85
N THR A 123 -11.38 18.01 3.37
CA THR A 123 -11.22 17.76 4.81
C THR A 123 -9.91 18.40 5.27
N ALA A 124 -9.82 18.91 6.51
CA ALA A 124 -8.57 19.48 7.06
C ALA A 124 -7.34 18.58 6.84
N GLN A 125 -7.55 17.26 6.82
CA GLN A 125 -6.56 16.24 6.47
C GLN A 125 -5.93 16.41 5.07
N TYR A 126 -6.69 16.80 4.05
CA TYR A 126 -6.16 17.05 2.70
C TYR A 126 -5.27 18.28 2.66
N ALA A 127 -5.53 19.29 3.50
CA ALA A 127 -4.67 20.46 3.58
C ALA A 127 -3.28 20.12 4.11
N GLU A 128 -3.21 19.24 5.13
CA GLU A 128 -1.94 18.73 5.68
C GLU A 128 -1.19 17.88 4.65
N TRP A 129 -1.87 16.95 4.00
CA TRP A 129 -1.26 16.09 2.97
C TRP A 129 -0.82 16.87 1.73
N ALA A 130 -1.58 17.88 1.31
CA ALA A 130 -1.17 18.75 0.21
C ALA A 130 0.06 19.59 0.57
N ALA A 131 0.15 20.07 1.81
CA ALA A 131 1.34 20.78 2.30
C ALA A 131 2.58 19.86 2.33
N GLU A 132 2.42 18.60 2.73
CA GLU A 132 3.49 17.59 2.67
C GLU A 132 3.97 17.36 1.23
N LEU A 133 3.03 17.20 0.29
CA LEU A 133 3.36 17.01 -1.12
C LEU A 133 4.10 18.20 -1.74
N GLU A 134 3.67 19.43 -1.43
CA GLU A 134 4.35 20.65 -1.89
C GLU A 134 5.78 20.75 -1.35
N GLN A 135 6.02 20.35 -0.09
CA GLN A 135 7.37 20.31 0.48
C GLN A 135 8.28 19.30 -0.23
N THR A 136 7.71 18.20 -0.75
CA THR A 136 8.44 17.21 -1.55
C THR A 136 8.62 17.59 -3.02
N GLY A 137 8.07 18.75 -3.44
CA GLY A 137 8.19 19.26 -4.81
C GLY A 137 7.17 18.69 -5.80
N ALA A 138 6.06 18.09 -5.31
CA ALA A 138 4.99 17.58 -6.17
C ALA A 138 4.17 18.73 -6.80
N ASP A 139 3.79 18.56 -8.08
CA ASP A 139 2.95 19.49 -8.84
C ASP A 139 1.46 19.27 -8.54
N ILE A 140 1.05 19.58 -7.30
CA ILE A 140 -0.33 19.46 -6.82
C ILE A 140 -1.08 20.80 -6.88
N ASP A 141 -2.29 20.80 -7.43
CA ASP A 141 -3.22 21.94 -7.38
C ASP A 141 -4.34 21.65 -6.39
N ARG A 142 -4.22 22.22 -5.17
CA ARG A 142 -5.16 22.03 -4.06
C ARG A 142 -6.63 22.28 -4.45
N THR A 143 -6.89 23.19 -5.38
CA THR A 143 -8.26 23.57 -5.80
C THR A 143 -8.90 22.53 -6.73
N LYS A 144 -8.09 21.62 -7.27
CA LYS A 144 -8.49 20.60 -8.23
C LYS A 144 -8.43 19.19 -7.66
N VAL A 145 -7.96 19.02 -6.43
CA VAL A 145 -7.95 17.73 -5.74
C VAL A 145 -9.39 17.25 -5.57
N VAL A 146 -9.66 16.05 -6.09
CA VAL A 146 -10.92 15.35 -5.95
C VAL A 146 -10.88 14.43 -4.74
N ARG A 147 -9.77 13.72 -4.56
CA ARG A 147 -9.57 12.79 -3.45
C ARG A 147 -8.09 12.51 -3.24
N MET A 148 -7.71 12.25 -1.99
CA MET A 148 -6.36 11.84 -1.60
C MET A 148 -6.42 10.60 -0.73
N ILE A 149 -5.34 9.84 -0.72
CA ILE A 149 -5.18 8.69 0.15
C ILE A 149 -3.72 8.52 0.54
N ARG A 150 -3.47 8.23 1.82
CA ARG A 150 -2.17 7.76 2.28
C ARG A 150 -2.08 6.27 1.95
N LEU A 151 -1.16 5.93 1.05
CA LEU A 151 -0.86 4.56 0.67
C LEU A 151 -0.26 3.79 1.83
N ARG A 152 -0.33 2.46 1.72
CA ARG A 152 0.29 1.56 2.68
C ARG A 152 1.81 1.68 2.71
N ASP A 153 2.50 2.30 1.77
CA ASP A 153 3.95 2.52 1.85
C ASP A 153 4.30 3.89 2.47
N GLY A 154 3.29 4.62 2.98
CA GLY A 154 3.48 5.96 3.51
C GLY A 154 3.57 7.05 2.44
N ARG A 155 3.44 6.76 1.14
CA ARG A 155 3.29 7.81 0.12
C ARG A 155 1.86 8.33 0.08
N ILE A 156 1.67 9.54 -0.42
CA ILE A 156 0.33 10.10 -0.65
C ILE A 156 0.01 9.96 -2.14
N ALA A 157 -1.11 9.32 -2.46
CA ALA A 157 -1.66 9.33 -3.81
C ALA A 157 -2.84 10.28 -3.88
N TRP A 158 -2.94 11.05 -4.97
CA TRP A 158 -4.04 11.99 -5.16
C TRP A 158 -4.60 11.94 -6.58
N LEU A 159 -5.88 12.29 -6.69
CA LEU A 159 -6.58 12.42 -7.95
C LEU A 159 -7.04 13.86 -8.14
N GLU A 160 -6.65 14.47 -9.26
CA GLU A 160 -7.04 15.84 -9.64
C GLU A 160 -7.98 15.84 -10.84
N ARG A 161 -8.74 16.93 -10.98
CA ARG A 161 -9.51 17.25 -12.19
C ARG A 161 -8.86 18.38 -13.00
N GLY A 162 -9.35 18.64 -14.21
CA GLY A 162 -8.96 19.80 -15.01
C GLY A 162 -7.77 19.58 -15.94
N HIS A 163 -7.45 18.33 -16.28
CA HIS A 163 -6.39 18.02 -17.24
C HIS A 163 -6.79 16.89 -18.21
N PRO A 164 -6.81 17.12 -19.54
CA PRO A 164 -7.35 16.13 -20.50
C PRO A 164 -6.52 14.85 -20.64
N ARG A 165 -5.23 14.89 -20.25
CA ARG A 165 -4.29 13.76 -20.39
C ARG A 165 -3.87 13.08 -19.07
N LYS A 166 -4.32 13.57 -17.91
CA LYS A 166 -4.03 12.97 -16.59
C LYS A 166 -5.21 13.18 -15.64
N GLY A 167 -5.27 12.45 -14.53
CA GLY A 167 -6.30 12.66 -13.51
C GLY A 167 -7.71 12.23 -13.94
N LEU A 168 -8.71 12.82 -13.28
CA LEU A 168 -10.11 12.42 -13.37
C LEU A 168 -10.66 12.57 -14.78
N ASP A 169 -10.37 13.67 -15.47
CA ASP A 169 -10.90 13.92 -16.82
C ASP A 169 -10.39 12.87 -17.81
N HIS A 170 -9.12 12.44 -17.66
CA HIS A 170 -8.56 11.36 -18.46
C HIS A 170 -9.14 9.99 -18.10
N ILE A 171 -9.55 9.75 -16.86
CA ILE A 171 -10.23 8.51 -16.42
C ILE A 171 -11.66 8.46 -16.97
N LEU A 172 -12.34 9.60 -16.99
CA LEU A 172 -13.74 9.74 -17.42
C LEU A 172 -13.91 10.01 -18.92
N GLU A 173 -12.82 9.99 -19.69
CA GLU A 173 -12.89 10.06 -21.14
C GLU A 173 -13.83 8.99 -21.70
N LYS A 174 -14.65 9.35 -22.69
CA LYS A 174 -15.75 8.54 -23.23
C LYS A 174 -15.37 7.06 -23.40
N GLN A 175 -14.26 6.78 -24.09
CA GLN A 175 -13.83 5.40 -24.35
C GLN A 175 -13.58 4.56 -23.08
N LYS A 176 -13.02 5.17 -22.03
CA LYS A 176 -12.74 4.48 -20.77
C LYS A 176 -13.96 4.38 -19.89
N ARG A 177 -14.77 5.44 -19.85
CA ARG A 177 -16.05 5.42 -19.16
C ARG A 177 -16.94 4.31 -19.73
N ASP A 178 -17.09 4.25 -21.05
CA ASP A 178 -17.87 3.21 -21.73
C ASP A 178 -17.29 1.80 -21.44
N ALA A 179 -15.96 1.67 -21.27
CA ALA A 179 -15.34 0.42 -20.83
C ALA A 179 -15.65 0.06 -19.38
N PHE A 180 -15.69 1.02 -18.45
CA PHE A 180 -16.08 0.80 -17.05
C PHE A 180 -17.56 0.38 -16.97
N GLU A 181 -18.43 1.10 -17.67
CA GLU A 181 -19.86 0.78 -17.78
C GLU A 181 -20.07 -0.61 -18.38
N GLY A 182 -19.30 -0.97 -19.43
CA GLY A 182 -19.31 -2.31 -20.02
C GLY A 182 -18.86 -3.43 -19.08
N THR A 183 -18.19 -3.10 -17.98
CA THR A 183 -17.91 -4.06 -16.89
C THR A 183 -18.92 -4.01 -15.76
N GLY A 184 -19.91 -3.11 -15.78
CA GLY A 184 -20.90 -2.93 -14.71
C GLY A 184 -20.54 -1.88 -13.66
N VAL A 185 -19.52 -1.04 -13.91
CA VAL A 185 -19.17 0.08 -13.01
C VAL A 185 -19.76 1.37 -13.58
N PRO A 186 -20.79 1.96 -12.95
CA PRO A 186 -21.34 3.24 -13.40
C PRO A 186 -20.34 4.38 -13.15
N ARG A 187 -20.47 5.46 -13.91
CA ARG A 187 -19.54 6.60 -13.90
C ARG A 187 -19.24 7.12 -12.49
N GLU A 188 -20.26 7.21 -11.65
CA GLU A 188 -20.22 7.78 -10.31
C GLU A 188 -19.37 6.92 -9.37
N LYS A 189 -19.30 5.61 -9.62
CA LYS A 189 -18.55 4.63 -8.83
C LYS A 189 -17.10 4.45 -9.28
N ILE A 190 -16.69 5.05 -10.40
CA ILE A 190 -15.33 4.88 -10.94
C ILE A 190 -14.27 5.38 -9.94
N VAL A 191 -14.48 6.56 -9.34
CA VAL A 191 -13.52 7.12 -8.36
C VAL A 191 -13.45 6.24 -7.13
N GLU A 192 -14.59 5.82 -6.59
CA GLU A 192 -14.65 4.90 -5.45
C GLU A 192 -13.90 3.59 -5.73
N LEU A 193 -14.13 2.99 -6.90
CA LEU A 193 -13.44 1.76 -7.31
C LEU A 193 -11.92 1.96 -7.45
N VAL A 194 -11.47 3.08 -8.03
CA VAL A 194 -10.04 3.38 -8.17
C VAL A 194 -9.38 3.47 -6.79
N PHE A 195 -9.99 4.18 -5.85
CA PHE A 195 -9.46 4.30 -4.50
C PHE A 195 -9.55 2.98 -3.72
N ALA A 196 -10.65 2.23 -3.83
CA ALA A 196 -10.76 0.90 -3.24
C ALA A 196 -9.69 -0.06 -3.78
N ALA A 197 -9.40 -0.01 -5.08
CA ALA A 197 -8.35 -0.80 -5.69
C ALA A 197 -6.94 -0.43 -5.19
N ILE A 198 -6.68 0.85 -4.95
CA ILE A 198 -5.41 1.33 -4.38
C ILE A 198 -5.29 0.94 -2.90
N GLU A 199 -6.37 1.06 -2.13
CA GLU A 199 -6.38 0.90 -0.68
C GLU A 199 -6.44 -0.56 -0.24
N HIS A 200 -7.27 -1.34 -0.92
CA HIS A 200 -7.63 -2.71 -0.53
C HIS A 200 -7.29 -3.75 -1.60
N GLY A 201 -6.96 -3.32 -2.81
CA GLY A 201 -6.67 -4.23 -3.91
C GLY A 201 -5.30 -4.91 -3.78
N VAL A 202 -5.18 -6.06 -4.45
CA VAL A 202 -3.93 -6.81 -4.60
C VAL A 202 -3.43 -6.71 -6.03
N VAL A 203 -2.13 -6.53 -6.22
CA VAL A 203 -1.54 -6.48 -7.57
C VAL A 203 -1.47 -7.91 -8.13
N VAL A 204 -2.28 -8.19 -9.15
CA VAL A 204 -2.38 -9.53 -9.78
C VAL A 204 -1.57 -9.66 -11.07
N GLY A 205 -1.03 -8.55 -11.58
CA GLY A 205 -0.22 -8.53 -12.80
C GLY A 205 -0.08 -7.14 -13.37
N TYR A 206 0.31 -7.06 -14.64
CA TYR A 206 0.61 -5.80 -15.30
C TYR A 206 -0.05 -5.69 -16.67
N SER A 207 -0.45 -4.46 -17.01
CA SER A 207 -1.00 -4.06 -18.30
C SER A 207 0.01 -3.19 -19.06
N GLY A 208 0.08 -3.36 -20.38
CA GLY A 208 1.05 -2.66 -21.23
C GLY A 208 2.49 -3.05 -20.90
N ARG A 209 3.35 -2.04 -20.72
CA ARG A 209 4.76 -2.24 -20.36
C ARG A 209 4.94 -2.52 -18.85
N ASN A 210 4.26 -1.78 -17.98
CA ASN A 210 4.58 -1.75 -16.55
C ASN A 210 3.46 -1.13 -15.67
N ARG A 211 2.20 -1.08 -16.15
CA ARG A 211 1.08 -0.57 -15.34
C ARG A 211 0.54 -1.66 -14.40
N PRO A 212 0.57 -1.51 -13.07
CA PRO A 212 -0.01 -2.48 -12.15
C PRO A 212 -1.51 -2.67 -12.38
N VAL A 213 -1.97 -3.92 -12.29
CA VAL A 213 -3.37 -4.31 -12.31
C VAL A 213 -3.75 -4.76 -10.91
N TYR A 214 -4.64 -4.00 -10.29
CA TYR A 214 -5.20 -4.30 -8.98
C TYR A 214 -6.45 -5.15 -9.13
N GLU A 215 -6.60 -6.15 -8.28
CA GLU A 215 -7.83 -6.92 -8.10
C GLU A 215 -8.42 -6.58 -6.73
N VAL A 216 -9.70 -6.23 -6.69
CA VAL A 216 -10.39 -5.82 -5.46
C VAL A 216 -11.83 -6.31 -5.50
N VAL A 217 -12.41 -6.66 -4.35
CA VAL A 217 -13.85 -6.89 -4.23
C VAL A 217 -14.53 -5.54 -4.08
N PHE A 218 -15.40 -5.18 -5.01
CA PHE A 218 -16.12 -3.91 -5.05
C PHE A 218 -17.58 -4.17 -5.44
N ASP A 219 -18.52 -3.66 -4.65
CA ASP A 219 -19.96 -3.93 -4.77
C ASP A 219 -20.28 -5.45 -4.86
N GLY A 220 -19.57 -6.26 -4.08
CA GLY A 220 -19.76 -7.72 -4.03
C GLY A 220 -19.14 -8.49 -5.20
N GLU A 221 -18.53 -7.81 -6.17
CA GLU A 221 -17.90 -8.43 -7.34
C GLU A 221 -16.38 -8.24 -7.34
N THR A 222 -15.64 -9.26 -7.78
CA THR A 222 -14.20 -9.11 -8.03
C THR A 222 -13.97 -8.28 -9.29
N ARG A 223 -13.41 -7.09 -9.12
CA ARG A 223 -13.06 -6.15 -10.19
C ARG A 223 -11.56 -6.09 -10.38
N ARG A 224 -11.11 -5.91 -11.63
CA ARG A 224 -9.72 -5.59 -11.94
C ARG A 224 -9.59 -4.23 -12.57
N VAL A 225 -8.64 -3.43 -12.09
CA VAL A 225 -8.39 -2.07 -12.58
C VAL A 225 -6.90 -1.84 -12.74
N ALA A 226 -6.50 -1.36 -13.92
CA ALA A 226 -5.12 -1.00 -14.18
C ALA A 226 -4.92 0.49 -13.93
N ILE A 227 -4.08 0.83 -12.94
CA ILE A 227 -3.92 2.20 -12.44
C ILE A 227 -2.47 2.65 -12.67
N THR A 228 -2.29 3.84 -13.24
CA THR A 228 -0.99 4.53 -13.28
C THR A 228 -0.98 5.62 -12.23
N ILE A 229 -0.04 5.46 -11.29
CA ILE A 229 0.34 6.46 -10.31
C ILE A 229 1.74 6.92 -10.72
N ALA A 230 1.96 8.22 -10.81
CA ALA A 230 3.28 8.81 -11.05
C ALA A 230 4.19 8.65 -9.82
N ASP A 231 5.49 8.88 -9.99
CA ASP A 231 6.47 8.71 -8.91
C ASP A 231 6.22 9.69 -7.75
N ASP A 232 5.67 10.87 -8.06
CA ASP A 232 5.27 11.89 -7.09
C ASP A 232 4.00 11.50 -6.32
N GLY A 233 3.20 10.54 -6.80
CA GLY A 233 1.93 10.10 -6.21
C GLY A 233 0.68 10.50 -7.02
N GLY A 234 0.82 11.27 -8.10
CA GLY A 234 -0.29 11.73 -8.91
C GLY A 234 -0.94 10.61 -9.70
N ILE A 235 -2.27 10.42 -9.57
CA ILE A 235 -3.00 9.42 -10.37
C ILE A 235 -3.17 9.94 -11.80
N ILE A 236 -2.40 9.37 -12.73
CA ILE A 236 -2.45 9.76 -14.15
C ILE A 236 -3.67 9.16 -14.84
N GLY A 237 -4.00 7.90 -14.56
CA GLY A 237 -5.18 7.29 -15.18
C GLY A 237 -5.44 5.84 -14.80
N ALA A 238 -6.68 5.43 -15.04
CA ALA A 238 -7.21 4.11 -14.71
C ALA A 238 -8.09 3.60 -15.87
N HIS A 239 -8.14 2.28 -16.04
CA HIS A 239 -9.11 1.62 -16.92
C HIS A 239 -9.43 0.22 -16.39
N PRO A 240 -10.63 -0.32 -16.65
CA PRO A 240 -10.99 -1.65 -16.19
C PRO A 240 -10.25 -2.71 -17.00
N ILE A 241 -9.97 -3.85 -16.37
CA ILE A 241 -9.46 -5.04 -17.03
C ILE A 241 -10.54 -6.13 -16.90
N PRO A 242 -11.09 -6.62 -18.02
CA PRO A 242 -12.05 -7.72 -17.96
C PRO A 242 -11.44 -8.94 -17.27
N ALA A 243 -12.20 -9.63 -16.41
CA ALA A 243 -11.70 -10.79 -15.65
C ALA A 243 -11.08 -11.90 -16.54
N LYS A 244 -11.63 -12.08 -17.74
CA LYS A 244 -11.16 -13.07 -18.73
C LYS A 244 -9.89 -12.65 -19.48
N ARG A 245 -9.48 -11.39 -19.39
CA ARG A 245 -8.29 -10.89 -20.10
C ARG A 245 -7.03 -11.41 -19.41
N LYS A 246 -6.15 -12.06 -20.18
CA LYS A 246 -4.83 -12.47 -19.69
C LYS A 246 -4.02 -11.23 -19.32
N ILE A 247 -3.49 -11.23 -18.11
CA ILE A 247 -2.58 -10.21 -17.58
C ILE A 247 -1.15 -10.73 -17.61
N ARG A 248 -0.18 -9.84 -17.81
CA ARG A 248 1.23 -10.23 -17.78
C ARG A 248 1.67 -10.45 -16.33
N PRO A 249 2.45 -11.50 -16.03
CA PRO A 249 3.09 -11.63 -14.73
C PRO A 249 4.08 -10.49 -14.52
N ASN A 250 4.49 -10.26 -13.26
CA ASN A 250 5.41 -9.19 -12.92
C ASN A 250 6.69 -9.28 -13.78
N PRO A 251 7.01 -8.25 -14.59
CA PRO A 251 8.20 -8.28 -15.44
C PRO A 251 9.52 -8.40 -14.66
N HIS A 252 9.50 -8.09 -13.36
CA HIS A 252 10.64 -8.17 -12.46
C HIS A 252 10.66 -9.43 -11.58
N ARG A 253 9.66 -10.31 -11.71
CA ARG A 253 9.61 -11.60 -11.00
C ARG A 253 9.89 -12.71 -12.01
N ARG A 254 11.16 -13.11 -12.15
CA ARG A 254 11.59 -14.30 -12.91
C ARG A 254 11.70 -15.50 -12.00
#